data_AF-A0A3M1RZ24-F1
#
_entry.id   AF-A0A3M1RZ24-F1
#
_cell.length_a   1.000
_cell.length_b   1.000
_cell.length_c   1.000
_cell.angle_alpha   90.00
_cell.angle_beta   90.00
_cell.angle_gamma   90.00
#
_symmetry.space_group_name_H-M   'P 1'
#
loop_
_entity.id
_entity.type
_entity.pdbx_description
1 polymer ?
#
loop_
_entity_poly.entity_id
_entity_poly.type
_entity_poly.pdbx_seq_one_letter_code
_entity_poly.pdbx_strand_id
1 'polypeptide(L)'
;KAYDDNEQEIATLSATLDDRLGSLKELFGVMQQVAGDARASFDASLTNIQYPDRGEFLEALAKKIGSSSKLPSLEEIERLWFELQREMTESGRVVKFNTRVINNEGVEAPTDVVRVGLFNIITDGKYLKFEPTTQSVAELPRQPEQSRFIDSTSALFNATEGKVKFGLDPTLGGVLNSLVARPNLQERIQQGGLVGYLIIALGIIGLLIALERMVVLGITSRKVTAQLKSDKPSPDNPLGRVLMVYEENRDVDTETLELKMSEAIFKETPALNRALLFIKIISVVAPLMGLLGTVTGMIQTFQAITLYGTGDPKLMAGGISQALVTTVLGLTVAIPMVLLHTLVSGRSKRIIQVLQEQSAGIIAEHAEKHGGKAA
;
A
#
# COMPACT_ATOMS: atom_id res chain seq x y z
N LYS A 1 -57.21 40.83 48.54
CA LYS A 1 -57.99 41.59 47.53
C LYS A 1 -57.15 41.97 46.33
N ALA A 2 -56.24 42.95 46.39
CA ALA A 2 -55.39 43.28 45.22
C ALA A 2 -54.51 42.12 44.71
N TYR A 3 -54.02 41.25 45.61
CA TYR A 3 -53.30 40.02 45.22
C TYR A 3 -54.21 39.03 44.49
N ASP A 4 -55.38 38.74 45.06
CA ASP A 4 -56.36 37.78 44.49
C ASP A 4 -56.91 38.29 43.14
N ASP A 5 -57.14 39.60 43.02
CA ASP A 5 -57.58 40.26 41.78
C ASP A 5 -56.48 40.15 40.70
N ASN A 6 -55.21 40.39 41.06
CA ASN A 6 -54.07 40.21 40.14
C ASN A 6 -53.87 38.75 39.73
N GLU A 7 -54.10 37.80 40.63
CA GLU A 7 -53.99 36.36 40.35
C GLU A 7 -55.05 35.92 39.33
N GLN A 8 -56.28 36.44 39.48
CA GLN A 8 -57.38 36.18 38.56
C GLN A 8 -57.15 36.85 37.19
N GLU A 9 -56.57 38.04 37.17
CA GLU A 9 -56.19 38.75 35.95
C GLU A 9 -55.06 38.02 35.20
N ILE A 10 -54.01 37.56 35.90
CA ILE A 10 -52.94 36.75 35.33
C ILE A 10 -53.49 35.44 34.74
N ALA A 11 -54.41 34.76 35.44
CA ALA A 11 -55.03 33.54 34.94
C ALA A 11 -55.82 33.79 33.65
N THR A 12 -56.57 34.89 33.59
CA THR A 12 -57.38 35.28 32.42
C THR A 12 -56.49 35.69 31.23
N LEU A 13 -55.45 36.49 31.48
CA LEU A 13 -54.47 36.89 30.47
C LEU A 13 -53.67 35.69 29.95
N SER A 14 -53.30 34.75 30.82
CA SER A 14 -52.59 33.53 30.43
C SER A 14 -53.47 32.61 29.58
N ALA A 15 -54.75 32.44 29.93
CA ALA A 15 -55.69 31.67 29.12
C ALA A 15 -55.94 32.32 27.74
N THR A 16 -56.06 33.66 27.70
CA THR A 16 -56.21 34.42 26.44
C THR A 16 -54.96 34.31 25.57
N LEU A 17 -53.78 34.37 26.18
CA LEU A 17 -52.52 34.13 25.49
C LEU A 17 -52.49 32.71 24.92
N ASP A 18 -52.87 31.69 25.70
CA ASP A 18 -52.82 30.28 25.28
C ASP A 18 -53.78 29.97 24.11
N ASP A 19 -54.98 30.55 24.13
CA ASP A 19 -55.97 30.45 23.05
C ASP A 19 -55.47 31.11 21.76
N ARG A 20 -54.93 32.33 21.86
CA ARG A 20 -54.30 33.03 20.72
C ARG A 20 -53.06 32.33 20.20
N LEU A 21 -52.34 31.62 21.08
CA LEU A 21 -51.18 30.81 20.72
C LEU A 21 -51.55 29.52 20.00
N GLY A 22 -52.81 29.07 19.99
CA GLY A 22 -53.23 27.80 19.39
C GLY A 22 -52.66 27.55 17.98
N SER A 23 -52.81 28.53 17.07
CA SER A 23 -52.25 28.44 15.71
C SER A 23 -50.73 28.63 15.64
N LEU A 24 -50.15 29.38 16.60
CA LEU A 24 -48.71 29.63 16.67
C LEU A 24 -47.95 28.44 17.27
N LYS A 25 -48.59 27.63 18.12
CA LYS A 25 -48.00 26.43 18.73
C LYS A 25 -47.56 25.41 17.66
N GLU A 26 -48.33 25.26 16.58
CA GLU A 26 -47.94 24.40 15.46
C GLU A 26 -46.71 24.94 14.73
N LEU A 27 -46.68 26.26 14.43
CA LEU A 27 -45.52 26.91 13.80
C LEU A 27 -44.28 26.82 14.68
N PHE A 28 -44.44 26.98 15.99
CA PHE A 28 -43.35 26.84 16.96
C PHE A 28 -42.87 25.40 17.08
N GLY A 29 -43.77 24.41 17.02
CA GLY A 29 -43.39 23.00 16.94
C GLY A 29 -42.51 22.70 15.72
N VAL A 30 -42.89 23.21 14.55
CA VAL A 30 -42.07 23.10 13.33
C VAL A 30 -40.73 23.82 13.50
N MET A 31 -40.73 25.02 14.07
CA MET A 31 -39.50 25.79 14.30
C MET A 31 -38.54 25.07 15.27
N GLN A 32 -39.07 24.46 16.33
CA GLN A 32 -38.29 23.64 17.26
C GLN A 32 -37.66 22.44 16.56
N GLN A 33 -38.42 21.75 15.71
CA GLN A 33 -37.91 20.64 14.92
C GLN A 33 -36.80 21.12 13.97
N VAL A 34 -37.04 22.20 13.22
CA VAL A 34 -36.05 22.78 12.30
C VAL A 34 -34.79 23.21 13.04
N ALA A 35 -34.90 23.83 14.22
CA ALA A 35 -33.75 24.20 15.04
C ALA A 35 -32.95 22.97 15.51
N GLY A 36 -33.65 21.89 15.91
CA GLY A 36 -33.03 20.62 16.28
C GLY A 36 -32.30 19.94 15.12
N ASP A 37 -32.94 19.85 13.95
CA ASP A 37 -32.38 19.28 12.74
C ASP A 37 -31.18 20.10 12.23
N ALA A 38 -31.30 21.43 12.25
CA ALA A 38 -30.23 22.35 11.90
C ALA A 38 -29.03 22.18 12.84
N ARG A 39 -29.26 22.04 14.15
CA ARG A 39 -28.19 21.81 15.13
C ARG A 39 -27.44 20.53 14.79
N ALA A 40 -28.16 19.42 14.64
CA ALA A 40 -27.53 18.12 14.34
C ALA A 40 -26.72 18.17 13.03
N SER A 41 -27.24 18.87 12.01
CA SER A 41 -26.55 19.09 10.74
C SER A 41 -25.30 19.96 10.89
N PHE A 42 -25.40 21.08 11.61
CA PHE A 42 -24.32 22.05 11.76
C PHE A 42 -23.19 21.51 12.65
N ASP A 43 -23.51 20.81 13.74
CA ASP A 43 -22.52 20.20 14.62
C ASP A 43 -21.67 19.14 13.88
N ALA A 44 -22.27 18.46 12.90
CA ALA A 44 -21.59 17.49 12.03
C ALA A 44 -20.90 18.13 10.81
N SER A 45 -21.13 19.41 10.54
CA SER A 45 -20.65 20.09 9.34
C SER A 45 -19.24 20.66 9.53
N LEU A 46 -18.42 20.63 8.46
CA LEU A 46 -17.10 21.27 8.45
C LEU A 46 -17.16 22.79 8.64
N THR A 47 -18.29 23.43 8.37
CA THR A 47 -18.47 24.87 8.62
C THR A 47 -18.41 25.21 10.11
N ASN A 48 -18.67 24.23 10.99
CA ASN A 48 -18.67 24.46 12.44
C ASN A 48 -17.30 24.85 12.97
N ILE A 49 -16.23 24.44 12.30
CA ILE A 49 -14.86 24.82 12.65
C ILE A 49 -14.70 26.35 12.60
N GLN A 50 -15.41 27.04 11.69
CA GLN A 50 -15.35 28.49 11.54
C GLN A 50 -16.45 29.21 12.33
N TYR A 51 -17.57 28.53 12.60
CA TYR A 51 -18.75 29.10 13.25
C TYR A 51 -19.25 28.18 14.37
N PRO A 52 -18.48 27.99 15.45
CA PRO A 52 -18.77 26.98 16.48
C PRO A 52 -19.99 27.33 17.35
N ASP A 53 -20.28 28.62 17.54
CA ASP A 53 -21.32 29.09 18.49
C ASP A 53 -22.76 28.89 18.00
N ARG A 54 -22.95 28.31 16.80
CA ARG A 54 -24.28 28.12 16.20
C ARG A 54 -25.08 27.02 16.88
N GLY A 55 -24.41 25.93 17.27
CA GLY A 55 -25.06 24.78 17.92
C GLY A 55 -25.68 25.16 19.27
N GLU A 56 -24.97 25.96 20.07
CA GLU A 56 -25.45 26.45 21.37
C GLU A 56 -26.70 27.34 21.20
N PHE A 57 -26.69 28.25 20.22
CA PHE A 57 -27.85 29.07 19.90
C PHE A 57 -29.08 28.22 19.53
N LEU A 58 -28.90 27.23 18.64
CA LEU A 58 -29.99 26.37 18.19
C LEU A 58 -30.53 25.47 19.30
N GLU A 59 -29.66 24.99 20.19
CA GLU A 59 -30.06 24.27 21.40
C GLU A 59 -30.89 25.15 22.34
N ALA A 60 -30.42 26.37 22.61
CA ALA A 60 -31.13 27.32 23.45
C ALA A 60 -32.51 27.67 22.85
N LEU A 61 -32.57 27.89 21.53
CA LEU A 61 -33.80 28.20 20.81
C LEU A 61 -34.79 27.03 20.87
N ALA A 62 -34.35 25.80 20.56
CA ALA A 62 -35.18 24.61 20.60
C ALA A 62 -35.74 24.35 22.01
N LYS A 63 -34.89 24.51 23.04
CA LYS A 63 -35.31 24.36 24.45
C LYS A 63 -36.30 25.44 24.88
N LYS A 64 -36.09 26.69 24.43
CA LYS A 64 -36.99 27.82 24.72
C LYS A 64 -38.38 27.58 24.13
N ILE A 65 -38.44 27.18 22.85
CA ILE A 65 -39.69 26.92 22.15
C ILE A 65 -40.41 25.68 22.72
N GLY A 66 -39.66 24.64 23.07
CA GLY A 66 -40.21 23.43 23.70
C GLY A 66 -40.72 23.64 25.13
N SER A 67 -40.34 24.74 25.78
CA SER A 67 -40.95 25.13 27.06
C SER A 67 -42.28 25.83 26.79
N SER A 68 -43.39 25.27 27.30
CA SER A 68 -44.78 25.62 26.98
C SER A 68 -45.21 27.08 27.28
N SER A 69 -44.30 27.94 27.73
CA SER A 69 -44.62 29.29 28.22
C SER A 69 -43.68 30.39 27.72
N LYS A 70 -42.70 30.10 26.86
CA LYS A 70 -41.75 31.11 26.37
C LYS A 70 -41.73 31.18 24.85
N LEU A 71 -42.05 32.37 24.34
CA LEU A 71 -42.02 32.63 22.90
C LEU A 71 -40.60 33.03 22.46
N PRO A 72 -40.16 32.57 21.27
CA PRO A 72 -38.98 33.13 20.65
C PRO A 72 -39.25 34.60 20.26
N SER A 73 -38.23 35.43 20.40
CA SER A 73 -38.22 36.81 19.91
C SER A 73 -38.06 36.82 18.39
N LEU A 74 -38.48 37.91 17.75
CA LEU A 74 -38.31 38.09 16.30
C LEU A 74 -36.84 37.94 15.89
N GLU A 75 -35.91 38.48 16.68
CA GLU A 75 -34.46 38.36 16.46
C GLU A 75 -33.98 36.91 16.45
N GLU A 76 -34.49 36.06 17.35
CA GLU A 76 -34.14 34.64 17.39
C GLU A 76 -34.68 33.88 16.16
N ILE A 77 -35.90 34.23 15.71
CA ILE A 77 -36.50 33.65 14.50
C ILE A 77 -35.69 34.04 13.26
N GLU A 78 -35.33 35.32 13.14
CA GLU A 78 -34.50 35.82 12.05
C GLU A 78 -33.11 35.19 12.08
N ARG A 79 -32.51 35.03 13.26
CA ARG A 79 -31.21 34.37 13.38
C ARG A 79 -31.24 32.92 12.91
N LEU A 80 -32.30 32.15 13.19
CA LEU A 80 -32.44 30.78 12.68
C LEU A 80 -32.39 30.74 11.14
N TRP A 81 -33.19 31.58 10.47
CA TRP A 81 -33.20 31.68 9.01
C TRP A 81 -31.83 32.08 8.46
N PHE A 82 -31.17 33.03 9.13
CA PHE A 82 -29.86 33.53 8.71
C PHE A 82 -28.77 32.46 8.84
N GLU A 83 -28.77 31.66 9.91
CA GLU A 83 -27.80 30.56 10.06
C GLU A 83 -28.02 29.45 9.03
N LEU A 84 -29.28 29.15 8.67
CA LEU A 84 -29.60 28.23 7.56
C LEU A 84 -29.05 28.77 6.23
N GLN A 85 -29.26 30.06 5.95
CA GLN A 85 -28.73 30.69 4.74
C GLN A 85 -27.21 30.75 4.72
N ARG A 86 -26.58 31.01 5.87
CA ARG A 86 -25.13 30.97 6.03
C ARG A 86 -24.60 29.57 5.71
N GLU A 87 -25.19 28.52 6.27
CA GLU A 87 -24.77 27.14 5.96
C GLU A 87 -24.88 26.85 4.46
N MET A 88 -25.99 27.21 3.82
CA MET A 88 -26.16 27.05 2.38
C MET A 88 -25.06 27.78 1.59
N THR A 89 -24.73 29.01 1.98
CA THR A 89 -23.71 29.82 1.29
C THR A 89 -22.31 29.26 1.52
N GLU A 90 -21.98 28.90 2.76
CA GLU A 90 -20.67 28.42 3.16
C GLU A 90 -20.40 26.99 2.68
N SER A 91 -21.43 26.18 2.49
CA SER A 91 -21.32 24.82 1.94
C SER A 91 -20.69 24.75 0.55
N GLY A 92 -20.80 25.83 -0.23
CA GLY A 92 -20.23 25.93 -1.58
C GLY A 92 -18.91 26.69 -1.66
N ARG A 93 -18.38 27.22 -0.55
CA ARG A 93 -17.18 28.06 -0.54
C ARG A 93 -15.90 27.27 -0.29
N VAL A 94 -14.82 27.73 -0.89
CA VAL A 94 -13.45 27.32 -0.55
C VAL A 94 -12.83 28.43 0.27
N VAL A 95 -12.46 28.16 1.51
CA VAL A 95 -11.97 29.18 2.45
C VAL A 95 -10.70 28.71 3.14
N LYS A 96 -9.70 29.58 3.19
CA LYS A 96 -8.46 29.39 3.96
C LYS A 96 -8.58 30.13 5.30
N PHE A 97 -8.27 29.45 6.39
CA PHE A 97 -8.31 30.02 7.75
C PHE A 97 -7.36 29.26 8.68
N ASN A 98 -7.11 29.80 9.88
CA ASN A 98 -6.26 29.15 10.87
C ASN A 98 -7.11 28.40 11.90
N THR A 99 -6.74 27.17 12.24
CA THR A 99 -7.37 26.39 13.31
C THR A 99 -6.36 25.49 14.00
N ARG A 100 -6.73 24.87 15.12
CA ARG A 100 -5.88 23.88 15.79
C ARG A 100 -6.06 22.52 15.14
N VAL A 101 -4.95 21.89 14.78
CA VAL A 101 -4.92 20.56 14.17
C VAL A 101 -4.10 19.64 15.06
N ILE A 102 -4.67 18.47 15.38
CA ILE A 102 -4.00 17.39 16.10
C ILE A 102 -3.18 16.59 15.09
N ASN A 103 -1.86 16.54 15.26
CA ASN A 103 -1.00 15.71 14.40
C ASN A 103 -1.05 14.21 14.80
N ASN A 104 -0.39 13.35 14.03
CA ASN A 104 -0.34 11.89 14.31
C ASN A 104 0.38 11.53 15.63
N GLU A 105 1.07 12.47 16.27
CA GLU A 105 1.73 12.31 17.58
C GLU A 105 0.83 12.76 18.74
N GLY A 106 -0.37 13.28 18.43
CA GLY A 106 -1.32 13.80 19.42
C GLY A 106 -1.05 15.24 19.85
N VAL A 107 -0.13 15.95 19.21
CA VAL A 107 0.19 17.35 19.50
C VAL A 107 -0.75 18.27 18.73
N GLU A 108 -1.43 19.16 19.43
CA GLU A 108 -2.22 20.23 18.85
C GLU A 108 -1.34 21.43 18.48
N ALA A 109 -1.41 21.86 17.23
CA ALA A 109 -0.70 23.05 16.76
C ALA A 109 -1.62 23.96 15.91
N PRO A 110 -1.48 25.29 16.01
CA PRO A 110 -2.16 26.23 15.12
C PRO A 110 -1.64 26.03 13.69
N THR A 111 -2.56 25.72 12.77
CA THR A 111 -2.24 25.32 11.41
C THR A 111 -3.20 26.02 10.45
N ASP A 112 -2.66 26.53 9.35
CA ASP A 112 -3.47 27.04 8.26
C ASP A 112 -4.11 25.88 7.52
N VAL A 113 -5.42 25.97 7.31
CA VAL A 113 -6.23 24.95 6.66
C VAL A 113 -7.07 25.57 5.57
N VAL A 114 -7.43 24.76 4.57
CA VAL A 114 -8.40 25.10 3.54
C VAL A 114 -9.57 24.15 3.65
N ARG A 115 -10.76 24.71 3.83
CA ARG A 115 -12.03 23.97 3.74
C ARG A 115 -12.57 24.08 2.32
N VAL A 116 -12.98 22.95 1.76
CA VAL A 116 -13.59 22.83 0.43
C VAL A 116 -15.06 22.45 0.61
N GLY A 117 -15.91 23.46 0.72
CA GLY A 117 -17.33 23.28 0.99
C GLY A 117 -17.57 22.47 2.27
N LEU A 118 -18.38 21.42 2.17
CA LEU A 118 -18.60 20.44 3.26
C LEU A 118 -17.77 19.16 3.09
N PHE A 119 -17.03 19.04 1.98
CA PHE A 119 -16.51 17.75 1.53
C PHE A 119 -15.16 17.39 2.14
N ASN A 120 -14.24 18.36 2.19
CA ASN A 120 -12.89 18.12 2.66
C ASN A 120 -12.33 19.33 3.42
N ILE A 121 -11.43 19.04 4.34
CA ILE A 121 -10.54 20.00 4.97
C ILE A 121 -9.10 19.50 4.78
N ILE A 122 -8.21 20.41 4.40
CA ILE A 122 -6.82 20.09 4.04
C ILE A 122 -5.85 21.10 4.65
N THR A 123 -4.57 20.73 4.74
CA THR A 123 -3.45 21.65 4.89
C THR A 123 -2.43 21.35 3.78
N ASP A 124 -1.27 22.03 3.77
CA ASP A 124 -0.27 21.82 2.72
C ASP A 124 0.22 20.36 2.70
N GLY A 125 -0.11 19.66 1.62
CA GLY A 125 0.27 18.26 1.40
C GLY A 125 -0.52 17.23 2.21
N LYS A 126 -1.59 17.60 2.91
CA LYS A 126 -2.34 16.66 3.77
C LYS A 126 -3.85 16.89 3.75
N TYR A 127 -4.59 15.79 3.75
CA TYR A 127 -5.99 15.76 4.14
C TYR A 127 -6.12 15.65 5.65
N LEU A 128 -7.12 16.35 6.18
CA LEU A 128 -7.50 16.37 7.58
C LEU A 128 -8.88 15.73 7.75
N LYS A 129 -9.16 15.28 8.97
CA LYS A 129 -10.45 14.77 9.39
C LYS A 129 -11.01 15.68 10.47
N PHE A 130 -12.31 15.96 10.38
CA PHE A 130 -13.08 16.58 11.45
C PHE A 130 -13.84 15.49 12.21
N GLU A 131 -13.83 15.57 13.55
CA GLU A 131 -14.58 14.68 14.42
C GLU A 131 -15.75 15.45 15.07
N PRO A 132 -17.00 15.23 14.62
CA PRO A 132 -18.17 15.96 15.11
C PRO A 132 -18.40 15.87 16.62
N THR A 133 -17.99 14.77 17.25
CA THR A 133 -18.23 14.56 18.69
C THR A 133 -17.30 15.42 19.55
N THR A 134 -16.01 15.48 19.18
CA THR A 134 -14.99 16.23 19.92
C THR A 134 -14.76 17.63 19.37
N GLN A 135 -15.40 17.97 18.25
CA GLN A 135 -15.23 19.24 17.53
C GLN A 135 -13.76 19.53 17.18
N SER A 136 -12.98 18.47 16.99
CA SER A 136 -11.54 18.57 16.73
C SER A 136 -11.21 18.26 15.28
N VAL A 137 -10.16 18.92 14.80
CA VAL A 137 -9.55 18.63 13.49
C VAL A 137 -8.26 17.88 13.73
N ALA A 138 -8.08 16.75 13.06
CA ALA A 138 -6.91 15.92 13.19
C ALA A 138 -6.35 15.54 11.81
N GLU A 139 -5.06 15.27 11.75
CA GLU A 139 -4.48 14.59 10.61
C GLU A 139 -5.09 13.19 10.48
N LEU A 140 -5.26 12.74 9.23
CA LEU A 140 -5.54 11.33 9.01
C LEU A 140 -4.33 10.51 9.50
N PRO A 141 -4.55 9.34 10.11
CA PRO A 141 -3.47 8.44 10.51
C PRO A 141 -2.50 8.12 9.37
N ARG A 142 -3.01 8.15 8.13
CA ARG A 142 -2.25 8.02 6.89
C ARG A 142 -2.82 8.93 5.82
N GLN A 143 -1.97 9.34 4.89
CA GLN A 143 -2.38 10.11 3.71
C GLN A 143 -2.54 9.19 2.49
N PRO A 144 -3.38 9.56 1.50
CA PRO A 144 -3.48 8.80 0.26
C PRO A 144 -2.13 8.66 -0.45
N GLU A 145 -1.74 7.44 -0.83
CA GLU A 145 -0.42 7.18 -1.44
C GLU A 145 -0.25 7.81 -2.82
N GLN A 146 -1.32 7.96 -3.59
CA GLN A 146 -1.20 8.49 -4.94
C GLN A 146 -0.88 9.98 -4.87
N SER A 147 0.30 10.36 -5.39
CA SER A 147 0.82 11.73 -5.33
C SER A 147 -0.22 12.75 -5.82
N ARG A 148 -1.00 12.41 -6.86
CA ARG A 148 -2.09 13.24 -7.40
C ARG A 148 -3.04 13.83 -6.35
N PHE A 149 -3.25 13.14 -5.22
CA PHE A 149 -4.10 13.62 -4.14
C PHE A 149 -3.35 14.61 -3.25
N ILE A 150 -2.17 14.23 -2.77
CA ILE A 150 -1.29 15.09 -1.95
C ILE A 150 -0.91 16.36 -2.73
N ASP A 151 -0.43 16.21 -3.97
CA ASP A 151 -0.07 17.30 -4.86
C ASP A 151 -1.26 18.26 -5.08
N SER A 152 -2.49 17.71 -5.18
CA SER A 152 -3.70 18.52 -5.32
C SER A 152 -4.04 19.33 -4.07
N THR A 153 -3.71 18.83 -2.88
CA THR A 153 -3.88 19.59 -1.63
C THR A 153 -2.92 20.76 -1.57
N SER A 154 -1.63 20.56 -1.87
CA SER A 154 -0.63 21.63 -1.94
C SER A 154 -0.96 22.66 -3.02
N ALA A 155 -1.42 22.20 -4.19
CA ALA A 155 -1.84 23.10 -5.27
C ALA A 155 -3.03 23.96 -4.84
N LEU A 156 -4.03 23.38 -4.16
CA LEU A 156 -5.19 24.13 -3.67
C LEU A 156 -4.82 25.06 -2.51
N PHE A 157 -3.92 24.62 -1.61
CA PHE A 157 -3.48 25.40 -0.45
C PHE A 157 -2.71 26.67 -0.84
N ASN A 158 -1.94 26.60 -1.92
CA ASN A 158 -1.11 27.68 -2.44
C ASN A 158 -1.82 28.54 -3.51
N ALA A 159 -2.94 28.07 -4.06
CA ALA A 159 -3.69 28.83 -5.05
C ALA A 159 -4.43 30.02 -4.41
N THR A 160 -4.31 31.19 -5.03
CA THR A 160 -5.05 32.40 -4.67
C THR A 160 -6.25 32.64 -5.58
N GLU A 161 -6.17 32.22 -6.84
CA GLU A 161 -7.24 32.37 -7.83
C GLU A 161 -7.17 31.27 -8.92
N GLY A 162 -8.25 31.15 -9.70
CA GLY A 162 -8.32 30.22 -10.84
C GLY A 162 -8.89 28.84 -10.50
N LYS A 163 -8.71 27.89 -11.43
CA LYS A 163 -9.24 26.52 -11.31
C LYS A 163 -8.11 25.57 -10.93
N VAL A 164 -8.27 24.86 -9.81
CA VAL A 164 -7.34 23.82 -9.35
C VAL A 164 -8.00 22.45 -9.49
N LYS A 165 -7.24 21.45 -9.96
CA LYS A 165 -7.69 20.06 -9.92
C LYS A 165 -7.53 19.56 -8.49
N PHE A 166 -8.63 19.13 -7.87
CA PHE A 166 -8.65 18.69 -6.47
C PHE A 166 -9.32 17.31 -6.33
N GLY A 167 -8.73 16.44 -5.51
CA GLY A 167 -9.35 15.17 -5.14
C GLY A 167 -10.41 15.37 -4.06
N LEU A 168 -11.67 15.50 -4.48
CA LEU A 168 -12.80 15.71 -3.58
C LEU A 168 -13.40 14.39 -3.11
N ASP A 169 -13.73 14.28 -1.82
CA ASP A 169 -14.47 13.17 -1.23
C ASP A 169 -15.94 13.57 -0.99
N PRO A 170 -16.89 13.16 -1.86
CA PRO A 170 -18.30 13.50 -1.70
C PRO A 170 -18.98 12.77 -0.53
N THR A 171 -18.31 11.78 0.07
CA THR A 171 -18.85 10.96 1.17
C THR A 171 -18.46 11.47 2.56
N LEU A 172 -17.96 12.72 2.64
CA LEU A 172 -17.59 13.36 3.91
C LEU A 172 -16.55 12.57 4.72
N GLY A 173 -15.57 11.99 4.00
CA GLY A 173 -14.45 11.23 4.60
C GLY A 173 -14.60 9.71 4.55
N GLY A 174 -15.74 9.16 4.12
CA GLY A 174 -15.94 7.71 4.00
C GLY A 174 -14.98 7.05 3.01
N VAL A 175 -14.86 7.59 1.80
CA VAL A 175 -13.95 7.10 0.76
C VAL A 175 -12.51 7.34 1.16
N LEU A 176 -12.20 8.51 1.74
CA LEU A 176 -10.87 8.83 2.21
C LEU A 176 -10.39 7.85 3.29
N ASN A 177 -11.24 7.55 4.27
CA ASN A 177 -10.98 6.54 5.30
C ASN A 177 -10.75 5.15 4.68
N SER A 178 -11.53 4.78 3.66
CA SER A 178 -11.35 3.52 2.92
C SER A 178 -10.05 3.48 2.11
N LEU A 179 -9.65 4.61 1.51
CA LEU A 179 -8.40 4.75 0.75
C LEU A 179 -7.18 4.59 1.65
N VAL A 180 -7.16 5.27 2.80
CA VAL A 180 -6.02 5.25 3.73
C VAL A 180 -5.94 3.97 4.56
N ALA A 181 -7.05 3.24 4.69
CA ALA A 181 -7.08 1.92 5.32
C ALA A 181 -6.46 0.81 4.45
N ARG A 182 -6.22 1.05 3.14
CA ARG A 182 -5.55 0.09 2.27
C ARG A 182 -4.07 0.01 2.65
N PRO A 183 -3.52 -1.19 2.89
CA PRO A 183 -2.10 -1.33 3.18
C PRO A 183 -1.24 -1.01 1.97
N ASN A 184 -0.23 -0.16 2.18
CA ASN A 184 0.80 0.17 1.21
C ASN A 184 1.79 -1.00 1.02
N LEU A 185 2.71 -0.89 0.05
CA LEU A 185 3.69 -1.97 -0.22
C LEU A 185 4.57 -2.28 1.00
N GLN A 186 5.01 -1.25 1.72
CA GLN A 186 5.87 -1.40 2.90
C GLN A 186 5.14 -2.12 4.04
N GLU A 187 3.88 -1.77 4.28
CA GLU A 187 3.02 -2.40 5.27
C GLU A 187 2.70 -3.83 4.89
N ARG A 188 2.48 -4.13 3.59
CA ARG A 188 2.34 -5.52 3.13
C ARG A 188 3.60 -6.32 3.47
N ILE A 189 4.78 -5.78 3.21
CA ILE A 189 6.04 -6.45 3.58
C ILE A 189 6.12 -6.65 5.10
N GLN A 190 5.77 -5.63 5.89
CA GLN A 190 5.75 -5.73 7.36
C GLN A 190 4.74 -6.77 7.86
N GLN A 191 3.57 -6.88 7.23
CA GLN A 191 2.58 -7.92 7.52
C GLN A 191 3.14 -9.33 7.28
N GLY A 192 4.08 -9.50 6.36
CA GLY A 192 4.76 -10.78 6.14
C GLY A 192 5.58 -11.27 7.34
N GLY A 193 5.85 -10.41 8.32
CA GLY A 193 6.58 -10.76 9.53
C GLY A 193 7.97 -11.33 9.27
N LEU A 194 8.52 -12.07 10.24
CA LEU A 194 9.86 -12.65 10.15
C LEU A 194 10.04 -13.55 8.92
N VAL A 195 9.05 -14.41 8.63
CA VAL A 195 9.10 -15.34 7.49
C VAL A 195 9.15 -14.58 6.17
N GLY A 196 8.34 -13.52 6.01
CA GLY A 196 8.35 -12.65 4.84
C GLY A 196 9.73 -12.01 4.59
N TYR A 197 10.36 -11.48 5.65
CA TYR A 197 11.71 -10.91 5.53
C TYR A 197 12.76 -11.93 5.12
N LEU A 198 12.70 -13.16 5.66
CA LEU A 198 13.62 -14.23 5.27
C LEU A 198 13.42 -14.65 3.80
N ILE A 199 12.17 -14.70 3.31
CA ILE A 199 11.88 -14.97 1.89
C ILE A 199 12.51 -13.90 1.00
N ILE A 200 12.34 -12.62 1.36
CA ILE A 200 12.90 -11.49 0.61
C ILE A 200 14.43 -11.55 0.60
N ALA A 201 15.05 -11.80 1.75
CA ALA A 201 16.51 -11.93 1.85
C ALA A 201 17.04 -13.09 0.98
N LEU A 202 16.38 -14.25 1.04
CA LEU A 202 16.71 -15.40 0.19
C LEU A 202 16.57 -15.07 -1.30
N GLY A 203 15.50 -14.35 -1.67
CA GLY A 203 15.26 -13.90 -3.04
C GLY A 203 16.33 -12.94 -3.55
N ILE A 204 16.76 -11.97 -2.74
CA ILE A 204 17.84 -11.04 -3.09
C ILE A 204 19.16 -11.79 -3.32
N ILE A 205 19.53 -12.69 -2.40
CA ILE A 205 20.76 -13.49 -2.54
C ILE A 205 20.69 -14.36 -3.81
N GLY A 206 19.55 -15.02 -4.04
CA GLY A 206 19.32 -15.82 -5.24
C GLY A 206 19.44 -15.02 -6.53
N LEU A 207 18.84 -13.83 -6.56
CA LEU A 207 18.85 -12.94 -7.72
C LEU A 207 20.28 -12.47 -8.04
N LEU A 208 21.06 -12.08 -7.02
CA LEU A 208 22.46 -11.67 -7.20
C LEU A 208 23.31 -12.79 -7.80
N ILE A 209 23.20 -14.01 -7.27
CA ILE A 209 23.91 -15.18 -7.78
C ILE A 209 23.47 -15.51 -9.21
N ALA A 210 22.17 -15.41 -9.51
CA ALA A 210 21.64 -15.66 -10.84
C ALA A 210 22.14 -14.64 -11.87
N LEU A 211 22.19 -13.35 -11.52
CA LEU A 211 22.72 -12.30 -12.38
C LEU A 211 24.22 -12.47 -12.62
N GLU A 212 25.01 -12.73 -11.57
CA GLU A 212 26.43 -13.06 -11.68
C GLU A 212 26.64 -14.20 -12.68
N ARG A 213 25.88 -15.30 -12.52
CA ARG A 213 25.99 -16.47 -13.41
C ARG A 213 25.58 -16.19 -14.84
N MET A 214 24.53 -15.38 -15.03
CA MET A 214 24.06 -14.99 -16.35
C MET A 214 25.15 -14.21 -17.10
N VAL A 215 25.87 -13.32 -16.42
CA VAL A 215 26.99 -12.57 -17.01
C VAL A 215 28.19 -13.50 -17.28
N VAL A 216 28.63 -14.28 -16.30
CA VAL A 216 29.81 -15.17 -16.44
C VAL A 216 29.61 -16.20 -17.55
N LEU A 217 28.50 -16.94 -17.56
CA LEU A 217 28.19 -17.89 -18.64
C LEU A 217 27.89 -17.17 -19.97
N GLY A 218 27.37 -15.95 -19.90
CA GLY A 218 27.25 -15.02 -21.02
C GLY A 218 28.58 -14.85 -21.76
N ILE A 219 29.59 -14.40 -21.02
CA ILE A 219 30.96 -14.15 -21.50
C ILE A 219 31.64 -15.46 -21.93
N THR A 220 31.59 -16.51 -21.11
CA THR A 220 32.22 -17.80 -21.40
C THR A 220 31.68 -18.40 -22.70
N SER A 221 30.36 -18.39 -22.91
CA SER A 221 29.79 -18.88 -24.15
C SER A 221 30.24 -18.06 -25.36
N ARG A 222 30.39 -16.73 -25.24
CA ARG A 222 30.95 -15.91 -26.34
C ARG A 222 32.40 -16.29 -26.64
N LYS A 223 33.24 -16.49 -25.62
CA LYS A 223 34.63 -16.92 -25.79
C LYS A 223 34.74 -18.30 -26.43
N VAL A 224 33.90 -19.26 -26.02
CA VAL A 224 33.83 -20.60 -26.64
C VAL A 224 33.40 -20.52 -28.10
N THR A 225 32.40 -19.70 -28.43
CA THR A 225 32.01 -19.48 -29.84
C THR A 225 33.09 -18.80 -30.66
N ALA A 226 33.91 -17.93 -30.06
CA ALA A 226 35.07 -17.34 -30.73
C ALA A 226 36.17 -18.39 -30.97
N GLN A 227 36.42 -19.28 -30.00
CA GLN A 227 37.38 -20.37 -30.11
C GLN A 227 37.03 -21.35 -31.25
N LEU A 228 35.74 -21.64 -31.48
CA LEU A 228 35.28 -22.46 -32.62
C LEU A 228 35.70 -21.93 -34.00
N LYS A 229 36.05 -20.64 -34.10
CA LYS A 229 36.48 -20.00 -35.35
C LYS A 229 38.00 -19.84 -35.46
N SER A 230 38.75 -20.26 -34.43
CA SER A 230 40.19 -20.08 -34.32
C SER A 230 40.89 -21.42 -34.25
N ASP A 231 41.86 -21.64 -35.12
CA ASP A 231 42.64 -22.88 -35.16
C ASP A 231 43.64 -22.99 -33.99
N LYS A 232 43.96 -21.88 -33.32
CA LYS A 232 44.88 -21.86 -32.17
C LYS A 232 44.11 -21.95 -30.85
N PRO A 233 44.39 -22.93 -29.98
CA PRO A 233 43.82 -23.02 -28.64
C PRO A 233 44.20 -21.82 -27.76
N SER A 234 43.24 -21.32 -26.97
CA SER A 234 43.46 -20.26 -25.98
C SER A 234 43.10 -20.71 -24.57
N PRO A 235 43.92 -20.43 -23.54
CA PRO A 235 43.64 -20.83 -22.16
C PRO A 235 42.46 -20.07 -21.52
N ASP A 236 41.99 -18.98 -22.15
CA ASP A 236 40.99 -18.06 -21.60
C ASP A 236 39.55 -18.57 -21.63
N ASN A 237 39.33 -19.76 -22.20
CA ASN A 237 38.01 -20.36 -22.32
C ASN A 237 38.07 -21.90 -22.16
N PRO A 238 36.98 -22.54 -21.71
CA PRO A 238 36.96 -23.98 -21.47
C PRO A 238 37.30 -24.81 -22.73
N LEU A 239 36.83 -24.39 -23.91
CA LEU A 239 37.10 -25.12 -25.15
C LEU A 239 38.59 -25.08 -25.48
N GLY A 240 39.21 -23.91 -25.45
CA GLY A 240 40.64 -23.79 -25.71
C GLY A 240 41.49 -24.59 -24.71
N ARG A 241 41.12 -24.64 -23.42
CA ARG A 241 41.81 -25.51 -22.44
C ARG A 241 41.68 -27.01 -22.76
N VAL A 242 40.53 -27.47 -23.26
CA VAL A 242 40.36 -28.85 -23.72
C VAL A 242 41.18 -29.11 -24.99
N LEU A 243 41.21 -28.17 -25.93
CA LEU A 243 42.00 -28.28 -27.16
C LEU A 243 43.51 -28.29 -26.90
N MET A 244 43.99 -27.56 -25.87
CA MET A 244 45.40 -27.63 -25.46
C MET A 244 45.80 -29.03 -24.99
N VAL A 245 44.91 -29.75 -24.29
CA VAL A 245 45.17 -31.14 -23.89
C VAL A 245 45.35 -32.05 -25.11
N TYR A 246 44.60 -31.81 -26.19
CA TYR A 246 44.85 -32.50 -27.46
C TYR A 246 46.24 -32.16 -28.03
N GLU A 247 46.62 -30.88 -28.06
CA GLU A 247 47.93 -30.46 -28.57
C GLU A 247 49.12 -31.06 -27.79
N GLU A 248 48.97 -31.24 -26.49
CA GLU A 248 50.00 -31.85 -25.62
C GLU A 248 50.07 -33.38 -25.75
N ASN A 249 49.03 -34.04 -26.28
CA ASN A 249 48.89 -35.49 -26.32
C ASN A 249 48.66 -36.01 -27.76
N ARG A 250 49.18 -35.33 -28.79
CA ARG A 250 48.96 -35.72 -30.20
C ARG A 250 49.62 -37.03 -30.61
N ASP A 251 50.53 -37.56 -29.81
CA ASP A 251 51.29 -38.78 -30.14
C ASP A 251 50.77 -40.02 -29.41
N VAL A 252 49.73 -39.89 -28.59
CA VAL A 252 49.13 -41.02 -27.86
C VAL A 252 48.10 -41.75 -28.72
N ASP A 253 47.81 -43.00 -28.38
CA ASP A 253 46.78 -43.78 -29.03
C ASP A 253 45.38 -43.17 -28.80
N THR A 254 44.43 -43.50 -29.66
CA THR A 254 43.07 -42.93 -29.64
C THR A 254 42.34 -43.16 -28.31
N GLU A 255 42.52 -44.32 -27.68
CA GLU A 255 41.84 -44.66 -26.42
C GLU A 255 42.39 -43.80 -25.28
N THR A 256 43.71 -43.68 -25.18
CA THR A 256 44.36 -42.79 -24.22
C THR A 256 43.96 -41.33 -24.45
N LEU A 257 43.88 -40.87 -25.70
CA LEU A 257 43.47 -39.50 -26.02
C LEU A 257 42.02 -39.22 -25.59
N GLU A 258 41.10 -40.15 -25.86
CA GLU A 258 39.70 -40.04 -25.43
C GLU A 258 39.58 -39.90 -23.91
N LEU A 259 40.33 -40.69 -23.15
CA LEU A 259 40.37 -40.61 -21.69
C LEU A 259 40.87 -39.24 -21.23
N LYS A 260 41.96 -38.73 -21.81
CA LYS A 260 42.56 -37.43 -21.47
C LYS A 260 41.65 -36.25 -21.79
N MET A 261 41.01 -36.25 -22.95
CA MET A 261 40.09 -35.18 -23.34
C MET A 261 38.80 -35.21 -22.50
N SER A 262 38.28 -36.41 -22.20
CA SER A 262 37.14 -36.57 -21.30
C SER A 262 37.46 -36.05 -19.89
N GLU A 263 38.64 -36.37 -19.36
CA GLU A 263 39.12 -35.84 -18.07
C GLU A 263 39.15 -34.30 -18.07
N ALA A 264 39.62 -33.68 -19.16
CA ALA A 264 39.64 -32.23 -19.30
C ALA A 264 38.23 -31.61 -19.28
N ILE A 265 37.26 -32.22 -19.97
CA ILE A 265 35.85 -31.78 -19.94
C ILE A 265 35.25 -31.92 -18.53
N PHE A 266 35.53 -33.04 -17.86
CA PHE A 266 35.07 -33.26 -16.48
C PHE A 266 35.66 -32.25 -15.52
N LYS A 267 36.89 -31.79 -15.73
CA LYS A 267 37.53 -30.74 -14.93
C LYS A 267 36.85 -29.37 -15.10
N GLU A 268 36.33 -29.07 -16.29
CA GLU A 268 35.65 -27.79 -16.58
C GLU A 268 34.18 -27.76 -16.12
N THR A 269 33.52 -28.92 -16.10
CA THR A 269 32.08 -29.05 -15.83
C THR A 269 31.65 -28.45 -14.46
N PRO A 270 32.37 -28.68 -13.33
CA PRO A 270 32.02 -28.09 -12.04
C PRO A 270 31.98 -26.55 -12.06
N ALA A 271 32.91 -25.90 -12.77
CA ALA A 271 32.98 -24.44 -12.84
C ALA A 271 31.77 -23.85 -13.60
N LEU A 272 31.34 -24.53 -14.67
CA LEU A 272 30.16 -24.19 -15.47
C LEU A 272 28.86 -24.41 -14.70
N ASN A 273 28.80 -25.45 -13.86
CA ASN A 273 27.62 -25.78 -13.05
C ASN A 273 27.56 -25.12 -11.67
N ARG A 274 28.62 -24.43 -11.25
CA ARG A 274 28.70 -23.80 -9.93
C ARG A 274 27.50 -22.87 -9.70
N ALA A 275 26.94 -22.91 -8.50
CA ALA A 275 25.78 -22.13 -8.04
C ALA A 275 24.44 -22.34 -8.79
N LEU A 276 24.39 -23.08 -9.90
CA LEU A 276 23.11 -23.38 -10.59
C LEU A 276 22.15 -24.16 -9.69
N LEU A 277 22.69 -25.15 -8.95
CA LEU A 277 21.89 -25.93 -8.00
C LEU A 277 21.31 -25.05 -6.90
N PHE A 278 22.04 -24.03 -6.44
CA PHE A 278 21.56 -23.13 -5.40
C PHE A 278 20.39 -22.27 -5.88
N ILE A 279 20.47 -21.72 -7.10
CA ILE A 279 19.36 -20.99 -7.74
C ILE A 279 18.12 -21.91 -7.84
N LYS A 280 18.31 -23.17 -8.24
CA LYS A 280 17.24 -24.17 -8.30
C LYS A 280 16.61 -24.41 -6.92
N ILE A 281 17.43 -24.61 -5.89
CA ILE A 281 16.95 -24.84 -4.51
C ILE A 281 16.13 -23.65 -4.03
N ILE A 282 16.58 -22.42 -4.25
CA ILE A 282 15.81 -21.21 -3.86
C ILE A 282 14.44 -21.21 -4.52
N SER A 283 14.37 -21.56 -5.81
CA SER A 283 13.09 -21.58 -6.52
C SER A 283 12.08 -22.59 -5.96
N VAL A 284 12.56 -23.64 -5.29
CA VAL A 284 11.72 -24.67 -4.63
C VAL A 284 11.45 -24.35 -3.17
N VAL A 285 12.42 -23.77 -2.46
CA VAL A 285 12.32 -23.47 -1.02
C VAL A 285 11.48 -22.22 -0.76
N ALA A 286 11.54 -21.20 -1.63
CA ALA A 286 10.79 -19.96 -1.41
C ALA A 286 9.26 -20.16 -1.28
N PRO A 287 8.58 -20.99 -2.10
CA PRO A 287 7.16 -21.31 -1.90
C PRO A 287 6.90 -22.09 -0.60
N LEU A 288 7.80 -23.00 -0.22
CA LEU A 288 7.68 -23.77 1.01
C LEU A 288 7.81 -22.87 2.25
N MET A 289 8.67 -21.86 2.20
CA MET A 289 8.73 -20.82 3.23
C MET A 289 7.45 -19.97 3.25
N GLY A 290 6.85 -19.69 2.09
CA GLY A 290 5.54 -19.04 2.02
C GLY A 290 4.44 -19.84 2.73
N LEU A 291 4.42 -21.16 2.51
CA LEU A 291 3.53 -22.09 3.20
C LEU A 291 3.82 -22.17 4.72
N LEU A 292 5.09 -22.13 5.13
CA LEU A 292 5.41 -22.00 6.57
C LEU A 292 4.81 -20.70 7.14
N GLY A 293 4.89 -19.61 6.39
CA GLY A 293 4.28 -18.34 6.74
C GLY A 293 2.76 -18.43 6.92
N THR A 294 2.05 -19.18 6.07
CA THR A 294 0.60 -19.39 6.24
C THR A 294 0.27 -20.11 7.53
N VAL A 295 1.01 -21.19 7.83
CA VAL A 295 0.82 -21.95 9.06
C VAL A 295 1.07 -21.07 10.29
N THR A 296 2.16 -20.29 10.29
CA THR A 296 2.46 -19.37 11.41
C THR A 296 1.40 -18.28 11.60
N GLY A 297 0.92 -17.66 10.51
CA GLY A 297 -0.13 -16.63 10.56
C GLY A 297 -1.47 -17.19 11.03
N MET A 298 -1.83 -18.41 10.60
CA MET A 298 -3.04 -19.08 11.08
C MET A 298 -2.93 -19.46 12.56
N ILE A 299 -1.77 -19.92 13.04
CA ILE A 299 -1.54 -20.17 14.47
C ILE A 299 -1.75 -18.90 15.29
N GLN A 300 -1.19 -17.77 14.87
CA GLN A 300 -1.38 -16.48 15.53
C GLN A 300 -2.85 -16.05 15.53
N THR A 301 -3.56 -16.27 14.43
CA THR A 301 -5.00 -15.97 14.31
C THR A 301 -5.80 -16.78 15.33
N PHE A 302 -5.57 -18.09 15.42
CA PHE A 302 -6.26 -18.95 16.39
C PHE A 302 -5.90 -18.59 17.84
N GLN A 303 -4.65 -18.23 18.13
CA GLN A 303 -4.26 -17.74 19.45
C GLN A 303 -4.99 -16.46 19.83
N ALA A 304 -5.16 -15.52 18.89
CA ALA A 304 -5.93 -14.29 19.12
C ALA A 304 -7.40 -14.60 19.42
N ILE A 305 -8.02 -15.54 18.71
CA ILE A 305 -9.38 -16.01 18.99
C ILE A 305 -9.48 -16.63 20.38
N THR A 306 -8.52 -17.45 20.79
CA THR A 306 -8.52 -18.07 22.12
C THR A 306 -8.39 -17.03 23.23
N LEU A 307 -7.57 -15.99 23.04
CA LEU A 307 -7.29 -15.00 24.07
C LEU A 307 -8.35 -13.90 24.18
N TYR A 308 -8.88 -13.44 23.04
CA TYR A 308 -9.78 -12.29 22.98
C TYR A 308 -11.21 -12.64 22.51
N GLY A 309 -11.48 -13.91 22.22
CA GLY A 309 -12.73 -14.35 21.60
C GLY A 309 -12.84 -13.91 20.14
N THR A 310 -14.04 -14.05 19.57
CA THR A 310 -14.35 -13.63 18.19
C THR A 310 -14.89 -12.20 18.10
N GLY A 311 -14.78 -11.42 19.19
CA GLY A 311 -15.41 -10.11 19.32
C GLY A 311 -14.77 -8.98 18.50
N ASP A 312 -13.47 -9.09 18.17
CA ASP A 312 -12.77 -8.10 17.35
C ASP A 312 -12.14 -8.72 16.08
N PRO A 313 -12.82 -8.61 14.92
CA PRO A 313 -12.29 -9.10 13.64
C PRO A 313 -10.94 -8.48 13.24
N LYS A 314 -10.56 -7.31 13.75
CA LYS A 314 -9.27 -6.68 13.41
C LYS A 314 -8.09 -7.45 13.98
N LEU A 315 -8.23 -8.02 15.18
CA LEU A 315 -7.19 -8.84 15.81
C LEU A 315 -6.95 -10.13 15.02
N MET A 316 -8.01 -10.68 14.41
CA MET A 316 -7.92 -11.87 13.55
C MET A 316 -7.34 -11.54 12.17
N ALA A 317 -7.66 -10.35 11.63
CA ALA A 317 -7.23 -9.95 10.30
C ALA A 317 -5.69 -9.88 10.15
N GLY A 318 -4.96 -9.58 11.24
CA GLY A 318 -3.50 -9.52 11.23
C GLY A 318 -2.83 -10.84 10.82
N GLY A 319 -3.17 -11.94 11.49
CA GLY A 319 -2.57 -13.25 11.21
C GLY A 319 -2.99 -13.82 9.85
N ILE A 320 -4.24 -13.57 9.42
CA ILE A 320 -4.72 -13.92 8.07
C ILE A 320 -3.94 -13.13 7.01
N SER A 321 -3.74 -11.83 7.22
CA SER A 321 -2.97 -10.98 6.29
C SER A 321 -1.52 -11.45 6.20
N GLN A 322 -0.89 -11.79 7.33
CA GLN A 322 0.46 -12.36 7.34
C GLN A 322 0.54 -13.62 6.47
N ALA A 323 -0.39 -14.55 6.66
CA ALA A 323 -0.44 -15.80 5.91
C ALA A 323 -0.54 -15.57 4.38
N LEU A 324 -1.43 -14.66 3.96
CA LEU A 324 -1.62 -14.35 2.55
C LEU A 324 -0.38 -13.68 1.94
N VAL A 325 0.21 -12.71 2.66
CA VAL A 325 1.38 -11.99 2.14
C VAL A 325 2.61 -12.88 2.03
N THR A 326 2.89 -13.75 3.01
CA THR A 326 4.04 -14.68 2.91
C THR A 326 3.93 -15.62 1.72
N THR A 327 2.72 -16.05 1.37
CA THR A 327 2.46 -16.88 0.18
C THR A 327 2.80 -16.12 -1.11
N VAL A 328 2.31 -14.88 -1.22
CA VAL A 328 2.58 -14.02 -2.37
C VAL A 328 4.07 -13.75 -2.50
N LEU A 329 4.76 -13.45 -1.40
CA LEU A 329 6.21 -13.24 -1.39
C LEU A 329 6.97 -14.49 -1.86
N GLY A 330 6.59 -15.67 -1.36
CA GLY A 330 7.20 -16.94 -1.76
C GLY A 330 7.09 -17.19 -3.27
N LEU A 331 5.91 -16.96 -3.85
CA LEU A 331 5.68 -17.10 -5.30
C LEU A 331 6.41 -16.02 -6.11
N THR A 332 6.44 -14.78 -5.60
CA THR A 332 7.13 -13.65 -6.25
C THR A 332 8.63 -13.89 -6.36
N VAL A 333 9.24 -14.58 -5.40
CA VAL A 333 10.65 -15.01 -5.47
C VAL A 333 10.81 -16.26 -6.34
N ALA A 334 9.94 -17.26 -6.19
CA ALA A 334 10.09 -18.54 -6.86
C ALA A 334 10.01 -18.46 -8.39
N ILE A 335 9.01 -17.76 -8.92
CA ILE A 335 8.74 -17.71 -10.36
C ILE A 335 9.93 -17.13 -11.14
N PRO A 336 10.46 -15.93 -10.80
CA PRO A 336 11.67 -15.42 -11.45
C PRO A 336 12.88 -16.34 -11.29
N MET A 337 13.04 -16.98 -10.13
CA MET A 337 14.17 -17.86 -9.86
C MET A 337 14.16 -19.14 -10.71
N VAL A 338 12.99 -19.73 -10.98
CA VAL A 338 12.86 -20.86 -11.92
C VAL A 338 13.28 -20.44 -13.33
N LEU A 339 12.82 -19.27 -13.79
CA LEU A 339 13.15 -18.76 -15.12
C LEU A 339 14.65 -18.49 -15.25
N LEU A 340 15.23 -17.79 -14.28
CA LEU A 340 16.67 -17.51 -14.25
C LEU A 340 17.48 -18.81 -14.23
N HIS A 341 17.14 -19.76 -13.36
CA HIS A 341 17.80 -21.07 -13.32
C HIS A 341 17.74 -21.76 -14.68
N THR A 342 16.59 -21.75 -15.35
CA THR A 342 16.42 -22.39 -16.66
C THR A 342 17.33 -21.76 -17.72
N LEU A 343 17.42 -20.42 -17.74
CA LEU A 343 18.29 -19.70 -18.67
C LEU A 343 19.79 -20.00 -18.41
N VAL A 344 20.24 -19.90 -17.16
CA VAL A 344 21.66 -20.13 -16.84
C VAL A 344 22.05 -21.61 -16.96
N SER A 345 21.16 -22.53 -16.58
CA SER A 345 21.36 -23.97 -16.74
C SER A 345 21.40 -24.39 -18.20
N GLY A 346 20.47 -23.89 -19.02
CA GLY A 346 20.48 -24.12 -20.46
C GLY A 346 21.77 -23.63 -21.12
N ARG A 347 22.27 -22.46 -20.71
CA ARG A 347 23.53 -21.92 -21.23
C ARG A 347 24.76 -22.73 -20.80
N SER A 348 24.82 -23.18 -19.55
CA SER A 348 25.88 -24.10 -19.07
C SER A 348 25.90 -25.39 -19.89
N LYS A 349 24.73 -26.04 -20.03
CA LYS A 349 24.58 -27.28 -20.81
C LYS A 349 25.04 -27.10 -22.26
N ARG A 350 24.66 -26.00 -22.90
CA ARG A 350 25.10 -25.69 -24.27
C ARG A 350 26.62 -25.55 -24.38
N ILE A 351 27.29 -24.93 -23.40
CA ILE A 351 28.75 -24.84 -23.40
C ILE A 351 29.36 -26.25 -23.29
N ILE A 352 28.90 -27.06 -22.33
CA ILE A 352 29.40 -28.43 -22.11
C ILE A 352 29.20 -29.28 -23.38
N GLN A 353 28.03 -29.19 -24.01
CA GLN A 353 27.74 -29.90 -25.26
C GLN A 353 28.72 -29.52 -26.37
N VAL A 354 29.04 -28.22 -26.53
CA VAL A 354 30.05 -27.79 -27.50
C VAL A 354 31.43 -28.39 -27.19
N LEU A 355 31.83 -28.47 -25.92
CA LEU A 355 33.10 -29.12 -25.54
C LEU A 355 33.12 -30.60 -25.96
N GLN A 356 32.02 -31.31 -25.71
CA GLN A 356 31.87 -32.72 -26.04
C GLN A 356 31.87 -32.97 -27.56
N GLU A 357 31.12 -32.17 -28.32
CA GLU A 357 31.05 -32.27 -29.79
C GLU A 357 32.42 -32.04 -30.43
N GLN A 358 33.15 -31.01 -29.99
CA GLN A 358 34.49 -30.72 -30.52
C GLN A 358 35.50 -31.79 -30.14
N SER A 359 35.47 -32.29 -28.89
CA SER A 359 36.33 -33.37 -28.46
C SER A 359 36.09 -34.65 -29.27
N ALA A 360 34.83 -35.05 -29.46
CA ALA A 360 34.48 -36.24 -30.23
C ALA A 360 34.93 -36.11 -31.70
N GLY A 361 34.76 -34.93 -32.31
CA GLY A 361 35.22 -34.67 -33.67
C GLY A 361 36.74 -34.81 -33.83
N ILE A 362 37.50 -34.28 -32.88
CA ILE A 362 38.98 -34.38 -32.89
C ILE A 362 39.46 -35.82 -32.66
N ILE A 363 38.83 -36.56 -31.74
CA ILE A 363 39.16 -37.96 -31.48
C ILE A 363 38.90 -38.80 -32.75
N ALA A 364 37.78 -38.55 -33.45
CA ALA A 364 37.47 -39.24 -34.71
C ALA A 364 38.52 -38.94 -35.79
N GLU A 365 38.90 -37.67 -35.98
CA GLU A 365 39.94 -37.29 -36.95
C GLU A 365 41.31 -37.89 -36.58
N HIS A 366 41.62 -37.97 -35.29
CA HIS A 366 42.84 -38.59 -34.78
C HIS A 366 42.87 -40.10 -35.05
N ALA A 367 41.73 -40.78 -34.85
CA ALA A 367 41.56 -42.20 -35.12
C ALA A 367 41.71 -42.52 -36.61
N GLU A 368 41.16 -41.70 -37.50
CA GLU A 368 41.32 -41.87 -38.96
C GLU A 368 42.80 -41.75 -39.38
N LYS A 369 43.53 -40.77 -38.85
CA LYS A 369 44.95 -40.55 -39.17
C LYS A 369 45.88 -41.64 -38.64
N HIS A 370 45.55 -42.25 -37.50
CA HIS A 370 46.38 -43.31 -36.88
C HIS A 370 45.95 -44.72 -37.30
N GLY A 371 44.66 -44.96 -37.56
CA GLY A 371 44.13 -46.22 -38.07
C GLY A 371 44.45 -46.48 -39.55
N GLY A 372 44.58 -45.42 -40.36
CA GLY A 372 44.93 -45.54 -41.78
C GLY A 372 46.39 -45.92 -42.08
N LYS A 373 47.27 -45.96 -41.07
CA LYS A 373 48.69 -46.37 -41.22
C LYS A 373 48.92 -47.88 -41.04
N ALA A 374 47.89 -48.64 -40.68
CA ALA A 374 48.00 -50.08 -40.37
C ALA A 374 47.37 -51.00 -41.43
N ALA A 375 47.05 -50.49 -42.63
CA ALA A 375 46.48 -51.26 -43.74
C ALA A 375 47.44 -51.37 -44.93
#